data_AF-A0A2E7HRB9-F1
#
_entry.id   AF-A0A2E7HRB9-F1
#
_cell.length_a   1.000
_cell.length_b   1.000
_cell.length_c   1.000
_cell.angle_alpha   90.00
_cell.angle_beta   90.00
_cell.angle_gamma   90.00
#
_symmetry.space_group_name_H-M   'P 1'
#
loop_
_entity.id
_entity.type
_entity.pdbx_description
1 polymer ?
#
loop_
_entity_poly.entity_id
_entity_poly.type
_entity_poly.pdbx_seq_one_letter_code
_entity_poly.pdbx_strand_id
1 'polypeptide(L)'
;MGHNRFTGSEDIALRKLIEAQERVSWSKVAQELEALGFEKRTPKSVRNRHLRWKRAQSGVDGLAKNYCRKCKKKQRGHVCVLEEECVPAGFQNDESKNE
;
A
#
# COMPACT_ATOMS: atom_id res chain seq x y z
N MET A 1 8.05 -1.05 -23.46
CA MET A 1 8.52 -0.91 -22.07
C MET A 1 7.31 -0.95 -21.16
N GLY A 2 7.15 -2.01 -20.35
CA GLY A 2 6.01 -2.14 -19.45
C GLY A 2 6.09 -1.08 -18.35
N HIS A 3 5.02 -0.31 -18.15
CA HIS A 3 4.93 0.54 -16.97
C HIS A 3 4.84 -0.37 -15.74
N ASN A 4 5.89 -0.41 -14.92
CA ASN A 4 5.87 -1.12 -13.65
C ASN A 4 4.88 -0.46 -12.70
N ARG A 5 3.64 -0.95 -12.74
CA ARG A 5 2.54 -0.48 -11.91
C ARG A 5 2.77 -0.96 -10.49
N PHE A 6 2.39 -0.12 -9.53
CA PHE A 6 2.32 -0.54 -8.13
C PHE A 6 1.27 -1.63 -7.97
N THR A 7 1.66 -2.75 -7.38
CA THR A 7 0.74 -3.86 -7.08
C THR A 7 -0.08 -3.55 -5.82
N GLY A 8 -1.10 -4.37 -5.56
CA GLY A 8 -1.89 -4.25 -4.34
C GLY A 8 -1.03 -4.48 -3.09
N SER A 9 -0.24 -5.55 -3.09
CA SER A 9 0.66 -5.89 -1.98
C SER A 9 1.69 -4.80 -1.71
N GLU A 10 2.23 -4.18 -2.76
CA GLU A 10 3.18 -3.06 -2.67
C GLU A 10 2.52 -1.82 -2.04
N ASP A 11 1.27 -1.50 -2.38
CA ASP A 11 0.54 -0.40 -1.75
C ASP A 11 0.21 -0.67 -0.27
N ILE A 12 -0.08 -1.92 0.10
CA ILE A 12 -0.34 -2.30 1.50
C ILE A 12 0.94 -2.08 2.31
N ALA A 13 2.06 -2.63 1.83
CA ALA A 13 3.36 -2.46 2.48
C ALA A 13 3.73 -0.98 2.60
N LEU A 14 3.58 -0.20 1.53
CA LEU A 14 3.80 1.24 1.52
C LEU A 14 3.02 1.97 2.62
N ARG A 15 1.74 1.64 2.80
CA ARG A 15 0.90 2.29 3.82
C ARG A 15 1.35 1.93 5.22
N LYS A 16 1.62 0.66 5.49
CA LYS A 16 2.12 0.20 6.80
C LYS A 16 3.43 0.90 7.17
N LEU A 17 4.36 1.01 6.23
CA LEU A 17 5.65 1.70 6.45
C LEU A 17 5.48 3.20 6.73
N ILE A 18 4.51 3.85 6.07
CA ILE A 18 4.19 5.26 6.32
C ILE A 18 3.52 5.45 7.68
N GLU A 19 2.58 4.59 8.05
CA GLU A 19 1.85 4.64 9.32
C GLU A 19 2.77 4.36 10.52
N ALA A 20 3.81 3.55 10.34
CA ALA A 20 4.82 3.27 11.36
C ALA A 20 5.80 4.43 11.62
N GLN A 21 5.82 5.48 10.79
CA GLN A 21 6.75 6.60 10.90
C GLN A 21 6.04 7.89 11.35
N GLU A 22 6.47 8.48 12.47
CA GLU A 22 5.97 9.80 12.92
C GLU A 22 6.29 10.90 11.90
N ARG A 23 7.47 10.83 11.28
CA ARG A 23 7.90 11.70 10.18
C ARG A 23 8.34 10.87 8.98
N VAL A 24 7.56 10.95 7.90
CA VAL A 24 7.78 10.13 6.70
C VAL A 24 9.06 10.55 5.96
N SER A 25 10.00 9.60 5.86
CA SER A 25 11.17 9.72 5.00
C SER A 25 11.01 8.86 3.75
N TRP A 26 10.71 9.49 2.61
CA TRP A 26 10.43 8.77 1.35
C TRP A 26 11.61 7.92 0.86
N SER A 27 12.84 8.32 1.17
CA SER A 27 14.04 7.54 0.85
C SER A 27 14.12 6.27 1.68
N LYS A 28 13.79 6.36 2.98
CA LYS A 28 13.75 5.20 3.88
C LYS A 28 12.64 4.24 3.48
N VAL A 29 11.44 4.76 3.19
CA VAL A 29 10.30 3.93 2.74
C VAL A 29 10.62 3.19 1.44
N ALA A 30 11.31 3.84 0.49
CA ALA A 30 11.71 3.19 -0.76
C ALA A 30 12.71 2.04 -0.53
N GLN A 31 13.67 2.22 0.39
CA GLN A 31 14.63 1.19 0.78
C GLN A 31 13.95 0.03 1.51
N GLU A 32 13.01 0.32 2.40
CA GLU A 32 12.24 -0.70 3.12
C GLU A 32 11.35 -1.51 2.17
N LEU A 33 10.75 -0.89 1.15
CA LEU A 33 10.03 -1.62 0.10
C LEU A 33 10.96 -2.56 -0.70
N GLU A 34 12.16 -2.10 -1.05
CA GLU A 34 13.18 -2.93 -1.72
C GLU A 34 13.61 -4.10 -0.81
N ALA A 35 13.79 -3.86 0.48
CA ALA A 35 14.14 -4.89 1.48
C ALA A 35 13.02 -5.93 1.69
N LEU A 36 11.76 -5.56 1.49
CA LEU A 36 10.61 -6.47 1.50
C LEU A 36 10.48 -7.30 0.21
N GLY A 37 11.41 -7.16 -0.74
CA GLY A 37 11.42 -7.89 -2.00
C GLY A 37 10.58 -7.28 -3.11
N PHE A 38 10.10 -6.03 -2.94
CA PHE A 38 9.45 -5.30 -4.03
C PHE A 38 10.46 -4.69 -4.99
N GLU A 39 10.00 -4.36 -6.19
CA GLU A 39 10.83 -3.72 -7.20
C GLU A 39 11.37 -2.36 -6.71
N LYS A 40 12.60 -2.04 -7.09
CA LYS A 40 13.24 -0.77 -6.74
C LYS A 40 12.40 0.42 -7.22
N ARG A 41 11.85 1.18 -6.26
CA ARG A 41 11.13 2.43 -6.53
C ARG A 41 11.97 3.65 -6.17
N THR A 42 11.84 4.71 -6.96
CA THR A 42 12.42 5.99 -6.58
C THR A 42 11.59 6.63 -5.45
N PRO A 43 12.21 7.39 -4.53
CA PRO A 43 11.49 8.09 -3.46
C PRO A 43 10.36 9.00 -3.99
N LYS A 44 10.60 9.62 -5.15
CA LYS A 44 9.61 10.44 -5.86
C LYS A 44 8.40 9.61 -6.32
N SER A 45 8.62 8.40 -6.82
CA SER A 45 7.56 7.48 -7.25
C SER A 45 6.66 7.09 -6.06
N VAL A 46 7.30 6.68 -4.96
CA VAL A 46 6.65 6.27 -3.71
C VAL A 46 5.80 7.41 -3.14
N ARG A 47 6.38 8.61 -3.02
CA ARG A 47 5.66 9.82 -2.58
C ARG A 47 4.44 10.11 -3.46
N ASN A 48 4.63 10.10 -4.78
CA ASN A 48 3.55 10.38 -5.73
C ASN A 48 2.42 9.34 -5.64
N ARG A 49 2.75 8.06 -5.46
CA ARG A 49 1.75 7.00 -5.27
C ARG A 49 0.91 7.26 -4.03
N HIS A 50 1.56 7.52 -2.90
CA HIS A 50 0.87 7.83 -1.65
C HIS A 50 -0.01 9.09 -1.76
N LEU A 51 0.49 10.17 -2.37
CA LEU A 51 -0.29 11.40 -2.56
C LEU A 51 -1.51 11.19 -3.46
N ARG A 52 -1.39 10.40 -4.52
CA ARG A 52 -2.55 10.05 -5.38
C ARG A 52 -3.57 9.23 -4.61
N TRP A 53 -3.13 8.28 -3.79
CA TRP A 53 -4.01 7.52 -2.92
C TRP A 53 -4.74 8.43 -1.91
N LYS A 54 -4.01 9.29 -1.21
CA LYS A 54 -4.59 10.23 -0.23
C LYS A 54 -5.60 11.18 -0.86
N ARG A 55 -5.32 11.70 -2.06
CA ARG A 55 -6.27 12.50 -2.85
C ARG A 55 -7.50 11.71 -3.31
N ALA A 56 -7.32 10.42 -3.62
CA ALA A 56 -8.44 9.55 -3.97
C ALA A 56 -9.35 9.26 -2.76
N GLN A 57 -8.79 9.26 -1.53
CA GLN A 57 -9.54 9.15 -0.29
C GLN A 57 -10.29 10.43 0.07
N SER A 58 -9.66 11.59 -0.12
CA SER A 58 -10.30 12.90 0.12
C SER A 58 -11.31 13.29 -0.97
N GLY A 59 -11.40 12.50 -2.04
CA GLY A 59 -12.21 12.76 -3.23
C GLY A 59 -13.62 12.17 -3.16
N VAL A 60 -14.53 12.94 -2.55
CA VAL A 60 -15.98 12.98 -2.76
C VAL A 60 -16.82 11.93 -2.00
N ASP A 61 -17.36 12.37 -0.86
CA ASP A 61 -18.67 11.93 -0.38
C ASP A 61 -19.69 12.05 -1.52
N GLY A 62 -20.12 10.92 -2.09
CA GLY A 62 -21.29 10.84 -2.96
C GLY A 62 -21.12 10.40 -4.43
N LEU A 63 -19.90 10.27 -5.00
CA LEU A 63 -19.75 10.00 -6.45
C LEU A 63 -18.86 8.81 -6.85
N ALA A 64 -18.47 7.95 -5.91
CA ALA A 64 -17.75 6.72 -6.27
C ALA A 64 -18.70 5.70 -6.94
N LYS A 65 -18.91 5.81 -8.26
CA LYS A 65 -19.75 4.90 -9.06
C LYS A 65 -19.14 3.51 -9.29
N ASN A 66 -17.83 3.35 -9.03
CA ASN A 66 -17.09 2.13 -9.36
C ASN A 66 -16.71 1.35 -8.10
N TYR A 67 -17.07 0.06 -8.05
CA TYR A 67 -16.76 -0.89 -6.97
C TYR A 67 -15.79 -1.98 -7.45
N CYS A 68 -14.82 -2.43 -6.61
CA CYS A 68 -13.89 -3.51 -6.97
C CYS A 68 -14.74 -4.73 -7.29
N ARG A 69 -14.64 -5.30 -8.49
CA ARG A 69 -15.45 -6.47 -8.86
C ARG A 69 -15.13 -7.69 -7.97
N LYS A 70 -13.93 -7.72 -7.39
CA LYS A 70 -13.42 -8.77 -6.49
C LYS A 70 -13.93 -8.61 -5.05
N CYS A 71 -13.66 -7.48 -4.38
CA CYS A 71 -14.01 -7.30 -2.95
C CYS A 71 -15.22 -6.38 -2.68
N LYS A 72 -15.88 -5.87 -3.74
CA LYS A 72 -17.03 -4.95 -3.69
C LYS A 72 -16.82 -3.62 -2.94
N LYS A 73 -15.60 -3.28 -2.50
CA LYS A 73 -15.28 -1.95 -1.93
C LYS A 73 -15.18 -0.87 -3.02
N LYS A 74 -15.45 0.40 -2.68
CA LYS A 74 -15.32 1.54 -3.61
C LYS A 74 -13.93 1.53 -4.26
N GLN A 75 -13.81 1.53 -5.59
CA GLN A 75 -12.52 1.39 -6.30
C GLN A 75 -11.55 2.55 -6.06
N ARG A 76 -12.08 3.76 -5.81
CA ARG A 76 -11.23 4.92 -5.54
C ARG A 76 -10.45 4.72 -4.24
N GLY A 77 -9.12 4.76 -4.33
CA GLY A 77 -8.22 4.59 -3.18
C GLY A 77 -8.12 3.14 -2.65
N HIS A 78 -8.86 2.21 -3.24
CA HIS A 78 -8.91 0.84 -2.77
C HIS A 78 -7.76 0.00 -3.28
N VAL A 79 -7.26 -0.86 -2.41
CA VAL A 79 -6.31 -1.91 -2.72
C VAL A 79 -6.97 -3.23 -2.34
N CYS A 80 -7.18 -4.07 -3.36
CA CYS A 80 -7.93 -5.31 -3.26
C CYS A 80 -7.00 -6.35 -2.60
N VAL A 81 -7.16 -6.52 -1.28
CA VAL A 81 -6.56 -7.61 -0.50
C VAL A 81 -7.53 -8.78 -0.65
N LEU A 82 -7.30 -9.66 -1.63
CA LEU A 82 -7.89 -10.99 -1.56
C LEU A 82 -6.93 -11.78 -0.67
N GLU A 83 -7.42 -12.26 0.48
CA GLU A 83 -6.61 -12.85 1.55
C GLU A 83 -5.86 -14.13 1.16
N GLU A 84 -5.98 -14.63 -0.08
CA GLU A 84 -5.40 -15.91 -0.44
C GLU A 84 -4.02 -15.86 -1.10
N GLU A 85 -3.51 -14.72 -1.57
CA GLU A 85 -2.15 -14.71 -2.18
C GLU A 85 -1.35 -13.43 -1.85
N CYS A 86 -0.11 -13.64 -1.40
CA CYS A 86 0.94 -12.66 -1.03
C CYS A 86 1.06 -12.22 0.44
N VAL A 87 1.26 -13.17 1.37
CA VAL A 87 2.17 -12.90 2.50
C VAL A 87 3.56 -13.43 2.11
N PRO A 88 4.56 -12.58 1.81
CA PRO A 88 5.93 -13.07 1.73
C PRO A 88 6.33 -13.62 3.10
N ALA A 89 6.84 -14.85 3.12
CA ALA A 89 7.29 -15.57 4.30
C ALA A 89 8.29 -14.72 5.09
N GLY A 90 7.86 -14.08 6.19
CA GLY A 90 8.73 -13.23 6.99
C GLY A 90 8.05 -12.33 8.01
N PHE A 91 6.72 -12.19 8.00
CA PHE A 91 6.01 -11.45 9.05
C PHE A 91 5.66 -12.39 10.20
N GLN A 92 6.54 -12.49 11.20
CA GLN A 92 6.21 -13.13 12.48
C GLN A 92 5.30 -12.20 13.27
N ASN A 93 4.05 -12.62 13.48
CA ASN A 93 3.17 -12.01 14.49
C ASN A 93 3.63 -12.54 15.85
N ASP A 94 4.26 -11.70 16.66
CA ASP A 94 4.46 -11.99 18.08
C ASP A 94 3.14 -11.74 18.80
N GLU A 95 2.37 -12.81 18.96
CA GLU A 95 1.15 -12.86 19.76
C GLU A 95 1.56 -12.91 21.24
N SER A 96 1.94 -11.76 21.79
CA SER A 96 2.14 -11.59 23.22
C SER A 96 0.80 -11.62 23.93
N LYS A 97 0.43 -12.81 24.39
CA LYS A 97 -0.48 -13.02 25.52
C LYS A 97 -0.16 -12.02 26.62
N ASN A 98 -1.16 -11.32 27.13
CA ASN A 98 -1.10 -10.85 28.49
C ASN A 98 -2.43 -11.17 29.19
N GLU A 99 -2.25 -11.73 30.38
CA GLU A 99 -3.21 -12.32 31.33
C GLU A 99 -4.54 -11.58 31.53
#